data_AF-C9ZSF1-F1
#
_entry.id   AF-C9ZSF1-F1
#
_cell.length_a   1.000
_cell.length_b   1.000
_cell.length_c   1.000
_cell.angle_alpha   90.00
_cell.angle_beta   90.00
_cell.angle_gamma   90.00
#
_symmetry.space_group_name_H-M   'P 1'
#
loop_
_entity.id
_entity.type
_entity.pdbx_description
1 polymer ?
#
loop_
_entity_poly.entity_id
_entity_poly.type
_entity_poly.pdbx_seq_one_letter_code
_entity_poly.pdbx_strand_id
1 'polypeptide(L)'
;MPVKKKVATAKNDEKEDLTTSPVMAAETTPTASSPTMQHLDTPQGTTSASELYAVLQAAVAEDPAKVNDFAEEIAQTFVEAEKAETPLLLRVRMLEFFAKYGQHMRDGNALKKVVTSLVKILSGPDNTQQLLVAAVQGIAALGPVSMLDKKWEYLSREGADVLMQVMIDENGFAEPVRSAASKALDTLVSTAFRPVVTKLLHWLSDDREAEEEDQLQKERRTAMARLRKVAQTASFRPQWTEEIQEHVLALIIRVLSAVTITEFAQLARIAASLPSVEEKKGLPLLTAFLASTKLNTDRALESLSLVAQHVGAVTYDLTPMLDEAGLLSAPVDGTTIRGMWHAKLLLLAARLATPENTDTLYKTLLEHVMNLIGDGNTLPEYLTTLEALLLALTSVGQKKPLDFVKQLKDEQFTAKCRNMLAAVEKVEPLLIYAVKRLVQKSSAGAKEAEMLGSCHNLRIILSSFSSSHIPMGAITESWAHKHKLPVLRQGREGLLPSAKGGRSGYDAQLPAVNKRPRTESNYRPQSNRGSSRDLQGRSRGWKY
;
A
#
# COMPACT_ATOMS: atom_id res chain seq x y z
N MET A 1 43.38 24.23 -41.19
CA MET A 1 44.59 23.88 -40.42
C MET A 1 44.24 23.82 -38.94
N PRO A 2 44.57 22.73 -38.22
CA PRO A 2 44.10 22.42 -36.86
C PRO A 2 45.21 22.42 -35.80
N VAL A 3 44.85 22.50 -34.50
CA VAL A 3 45.50 21.82 -33.34
C VAL A 3 44.44 21.70 -32.22
N LYS A 4 43.76 20.56 -31.97
CA LYS A 4 44.10 19.31 -31.22
C LYS A 4 44.44 19.45 -29.71
N LYS A 5 43.54 18.95 -28.84
CA LYS A 5 43.79 18.00 -27.72
C LYS A 5 42.45 17.61 -27.07
N LYS A 6 41.91 16.42 -27.34
CA LYS A 6 42.10 15.07 -26.75
C LYS A 6 41.15 14.79 -25.56
N VAL A 7 40.23 13.86 -25.86
CA VAL A 7 39.21 13.20 -25.04
C VAL A 7 39.84 12.15 -24.11
N ALA A 8 39.21 11.89 -22.95
CA ALA A 8 39.22 10.59 -22.30
C ALA A 8 37.90 10.34 -21.57
N THR A 9 37.07 9.46 -22.15
CA THR A 9 35.90 8.80 -21.57
C THR A 9 36.35 7.42 -21.10
N ALA A 10 36.01 7.03 -19.87
CA ALA A 10 36.19 5.67 -19.37
C ALA A 10 34.81 5.05 -19.08
N LYS A 11 34.40 4.11 -19.94
CA LYS A 11 33.42 3.05 -19.66
C LYS A 11 34.22 1.82 -19.24
N ASN A 12 33.83 1.15 -18.16
CA ASN A 12 34.29 -0.21 -17.87
C ASN A 12 33.08 -1.15 -17.96
N ASP A 13 33.03 -1.87 -19.07
CA ASP A 13 32.41 -3.19 -19.20
C ASP A 13 33.52 -4.21 -18.91
N GLU A 14 33.30 -5.18 -18.02
CA GLU A 14 34.13 -6.39 -17.92
C GLU A 14 33.23 -7.61 -18.10
N LYS A 15 33.47 -8.32 -19.21
CA LYS A 15 33.07 -9.70 -19.47
C LYS A 15 34.32 -10.47 -19.91
N GLU A 16 34.48 -11.63 -19.28
CA GLU A 16 35.16 -12.88 -19.72
C GLU A 16 36.60 -12.80 -20.25
N ASP A 17 37.51 -13.59 -19.67
CA ASP A 17 37.94 -14.80 -20.38
C ASP A 17 38.68 -15.84 -19.51
N LEU A 18 38.42 -17.10 -19.85
CA LEU A 18 39.20 -18.28 -19.48
C LEU A 18 40.50 -18.33 -20.30
N THR A 19 41.61 -18.79 -19.72
CA THR A 19 42.64 -19.53 -20.47
C THR A 19 43.48 -20.42 -19.56
N THR A 20 43.91 -21.54 -20.14
CA THR A 20 44.45 -22.78 -19.56
C THR A 20 45.99 -22.87 -19.58
N SER A 21 46.55 -23.54 -18.55
CA SER A 21 47.77 -24.41 -18.53
C SER A 21 49.17 -23.76 -18.62
N PRO A 22 50.30 -24.45 -18.25
CA PRO A 22 50.52 -25.77 -17.61
C PRO A 22 51.55 -25.81 -16.44
N VAL A 23 51.70 -27.03 -15.91
CA VAL A 23 52.59 -27.62 -14.89
C VAL A 23 54.10 -27.36 -15.07
N MET A 24 54.85 -27.18 -13.97
CA MET A 24 56.18 -27.80 -13.74
C MET A 24 56.50 -27.92 -12.24
N ALA A 25 57.07 -29.07 -11.88
CA ALA A 25 57.37 -29.56 -10.53
C ALA A 25 58.71 -29.07 -9.96
N ALA A 26 58.84 -29.06 -8.63
CA ALA A 26 60.10 -29.29 -7.92
C ALA A 26 59.85 -29.89 -6.52
N GLU A 27 60.34 -31.11 -6.35
CA GLU A 27 60.69 -31.90 -5.15
C GLU A 27 61.59 -31.12 -4.15
N THR A 28 61.79 -31.39 -2.84
CA THR A 28 61.46 -32.46 -1.87
C THR A 28 61.85 -32.05 -0.41
N THR A 29 61.05 -32.52 0.59
CA THR A 29 61.36 -33.11 1.95
C THR A 29 62.00 -32.29 3.13
N PRO A 30 61.92 -32.77 4.42
CA PRO A 30 60.77 -33.24 5.24
C PRO A 30 60.85 -32.90 6.78
N THR A 31 59.91 -33.48 7.58
CA THR A 31 59.83 -33.70 9.07
C THR A 31 59.31 -32.55 9.97
N ALA A 32 58.35 -32.70 10.90
CA ALA A 32 57.90 -33.89 11.66
C ALA A 32 56.38 -33.86 12.07
N SER A 33 55.80 -35.08 12.09
CA SER A 33 54.63 -35.69 12.78
C SER A 33 54.16 -35.09 14.11
N SER A 34 52.93 -35.21 14.66
CA SER A 34 51.67 -36.00 14.51
C SER A 34 50.64 -35.42 15.55
N PRO A 35 49.32 -35.75 15.64
CA PRO A 35 48.69 -37.02 15.29
C PRO A 35 47.43 -36.97 14.42
N THR A 36 47.37 -38.01 13.61
CA THR A 36 46.28 -38.52 12.80
C THR A 36 45.03 -38.81 13.62
N MET A 37 43.92 -38.11 13.36
CA MET A 37 42.61 -38.73 13.43
C MET A 37 42.31 -39.32 12.05
N GLN A 38 41.80 -40.55 12.09
CA GLN A 38 41.67 -41.48 10.98
C GLN A 38 41.02 -40.84 9.75
N HIS A 39 41.85 -40.47 8.78
CA HIS A 39 41.43 -40.42 7.39
C HIS A 39 41.13 -41.87 7.00
N LEU A 40 39.84 -42.22 6.95
CA LEU A 40 39.39 -43.40 6.24
C LEU A 40 39.66 -43.15 4.76
N ASP A 41 40.74 -43.77 4.27
CA ASP A 41 40.94 -43.95 2.84
C ASP A 41 39.91 -44.91 2.25
N THR A 42 39.55 -44.63 1.00
CA THR A 42 38.82 -45.41 -0.02
C THR A 42 37.28 -45.55 0.07
N PRO A 43 36.54 -45.62 -1.07
CA PRO A 43 36.89 -45.42 -2.49
C PRO A 43 36.03 -44.34 -3.20
N GLN A 44 36.28 -44.07 -4.48
CA GLN A 44 35.29 -43.51 -5.42
C GLN A 44 34.12 -44.50 -5.64
N GLY A 45 33.44 -44.88 -4.56
CA GLY A 45 32.18 -45.62 -4.57
C GLY A 45 31.07 -44.63 -4.29
N THR A 46 30.02 -44.67 -5.09
CA THR A 46 28.79 -43.90 -4.89
C THR A 46 28.28 -44.09 -3.46
N THR A 47 28.60 -43.17 -2.56
CA THR A 47 28.06 -43.13 -1.20
C THR A 47 26.55 -43.08 -1.34
N SER A 48 25.84 -44.02 -0.69
CA SER A 48 24.39 -44.11 -0.92
C SER A 48 23.72 -42.83 -0.41
N ALA A 49 22.67 -42.38 -1.08
CA ALA A 49 21.92 -41.18 -0.69
C ALA A 49 21.50 -41.22 0.81
N SER A 50 21.19 -42.42 1.32
CA SER A 50 20.87 -42.66 2.72
C SER A 50 22.07 -42.51 3.67
N GLU A 51 23.27 -42.95 3.27
CA GLU A 51 24.49 -42.79 4.06
C GLU A 51 24.87 -41.31 4.16
N LEU A 52 24.81 -40.57 3.05
CA LEU A 52 25.05 -39.13 3.04
C LEU A 52 24.13 -38.39 4.01
N TYR A 53 22.83 -38.70 3.96
CA TYR A 53 21.86 -38.11 4.88
C TYR A 53 22.13 -38.48 6.35
N ALA A 54 22.50 -39.73 6.63
CA ALA A 54 22.81 -40.19 7.99
C ALA A 54 24.04 -39.48 8.58
N VAL A 55 25.09 -39.27 7.77
CA VAL A 55 26.29 -38.52 8.16
C VAL A 55 25.92 -37.08 8.54
N LEU A 56 25.13 -36.41 7.71
CA LEU A 56 24.68 -35.04 7.98
C LEU A 56 23.80 -34.94 9.24
N GLN A 57 22.92 -35.92 9.46
CA GLN A 57 22.13 -35.99 10.70
C GLN A 57 23.00 -36.17 11.94
N ALA A 58 24.03 -37.01 11.87
CA ALA A 58 24.97 -37.21 12.96
C ALA A 58 25.78 -35.94 13.26
N ALA A 59 26.20 -35.22 12.22
CA ALA A 59 26.99 -33.99 12.35
C ALA A 59 26.25 -32.90 13.15
N VAL A 60 24.96 -32.69 12.90
CA VAL A 60 24.16 -31.65 13.58
C VAL A 60 23.55 -32.10 14.91
N ALA A 61 23.69 -33.38 15.27
CA ALA A 61 23.07 -33.91 16.49
C ALA A 61 23.60 -33.26 17.77
N GLU A 62 24.88 -32.85 17.77
CA GLU A 62 25.54 -32.20 18.90
C GLU A 62 25.59 -30.68 18.76
N ASP A 63 25.91 -30.18 17.56
CA ASP A 63 26.02 -28.76 17.26
C ASP A 63 25.51 -28.47 15.84
N PRO A 64 24.40 -27.72 15.70
CA PRO A 64 23.86 -27.31 14.40
C PRO A 64 24.85 -26.55 13.51
N ALA A 65 25.86 -25.89 14.07
CA ALA A 65 26.85 -25.13 13.30
C ALA A 65 27.83 -26.02 12.52
N LYS A 66 28.03 -27.28 12.96
CA LYS A 66 28.89 -28.26 12.29
C LYS A 66 28.45 -28.57 10.86
N VAL A 67 27.22 -28.25 10.48
CA VAL A 67 26.74 -28.36 9.09
C VAL A 67 27.65 -27.65 8.10
N ASN A 68 28.32 -26.56 8.50
CA ASN A 68 29.23 -25.84 7.62
C ASN A 68 30.47 -26.65 7.23
N ASP A 69 30.91 -27.58 8.07
CA ASP A 69 32.08 -28.42 7.81
C ASP A 69 31.78 -29.50 6.75
N PHE A 70 30.50 -29.76 6.48
CA PHE A 70 30.00 -30.74 5.52
C PHE A 70 29.36 -30.07 4.29
N ALA A 71 29.92 -28.94 3.85
CA ALA A 71 29.33 -28.14 2.78
C ALA A 71 29.23 -28.88 1.43
N GLU A 72 30.21 -29.74 1.13
CA GLU A 72 30.24 -30.54 -0.10
C GLU A 72 29.17 -31.63 -0.06
N GLU A 73 29.02 -32.32 1.07
CA GLU A 73 28.01 -33.36 1.29
C GLU A 73 26.61 -32.77 1.24
N ILE A 74 26.40 -31.57 1.79
CA ILE A 74 25.14 -30.84 1.65
C ILE A 74 24.85 -30.60 0.17
N ALA A 75 25.79 -30.02 -0.57
CA ALA A 75 25.59 -29.80 -2.00
C ALA A 75 25.30 -31.12 -2.75
N GLN A 76 25.95 -32.22 -2.37
CA GLN A 76 25.72 -33.53 -2.95
C GLN A 76 24.31 -34.07 -2.64
N THR A 77 23.79 -33.89 -1.42
CA THR A 77 22.41 -34.31 -1.10
C THR A 77 21.36 -33.61 -1.95
N PHE A 78 21.61 -32.36 -2.36
CA PHE A 78 20.73 -31.65 -3.28
C PHE A 78 20.79 -32.21 -4.70
N VAL A 79 21.98 -32.62 -5.18
CA VAL A 79 22.12 -33.33 -6.45
C VAL A 79 21.41 -34.69 -6.42
N GLU A 80 21.50 -35.43 -5.31
CA GLU A 80 20.75 -36.68 -5.13
C GLU A 80 19.23 -36.44 -5.04
N ALA A 81 18.80 -35.31 -4.46
CA ALA A 81 17.40 -34.93 -4.39
C ALA A 81 16.79 -34.54 -5.75
N GLU A 82 17.60 -34.16 -6.75
CA GLU A 82 17.15 -33.95 -8.14
C GLU A 82 16.76 -35.26 -8.82
N LYS A 83 17.38 -36.39 -8.46
CA LYS A 83 17.21 -37.66 -9.16
C LYS A 83 15.85 -38.30 -8.84
N ALA A 84 15.11 -38.65 -9.89
CA ALA A 84 13.83 -39.36 -9.76
C ALA A 84 13.99 -40.77 -9.14
N GLU A 85 15.17 -41.37 -9.25
CA GLU A 85 15.49 -42.69 -8.69
C GLU A 85 15.65 -42.69 -7.16
N THR A 86 15.95 -41.53 -6.57
CA THR A 86 16.08 -41.40 -5.12
C THR A 86 14.68 -41.50 -4.48
N PRO A 87 14.50 -42.28 -3.40
CA PRO A 87 13.20 -42.39 -2.75
C PRO A 87 12.63 -41.03 -2.33
N LEU A 88 11.37 -40.75 -2.67
CA LEU A 88 10.72 -39.46 -2.40
C LEU A 88 10.89 -38.99 -0.94
N LEU A 89 10.69 -39.89 0.02
CA LEU A 89 10.84 -39.58 1.44
C LEU A 89 12.24 -39.05 1.75
N LEU A 90 13.28 -39.66 1.16
CA LEU A 90 14.66 -39.26 1.36
C LEU A 90 14.94 -37.90 0.71
N ARG A 91 14.43 -37.68 -0.51
CA ARG A 91 14.52 -36.38 -1.22
C ARG A 91 13.92 -35.25 -0.38
N VAL A 92 12.70 -35.47 0.16
CA VAL A 92 12.03 -34.49 1.04
C VAL A 92 12.85 -34.24 2.30
N ARG A 93 13.35 -35.29 2.96
CA ARG A 93 14.14 -35.16 4.20
C ARG A 93 15.44 -34.39 4.00
N MET A 94 16.12 -34.57 2.87
CA MET A 94 17.32 -33.81 2.52
C MET A 94 17.02 -32.30 2.39
N LEU A 95 15.92 -31.94 1.73
CA LEU A 95 15.51 -30.54 1.61
C LEU A 95 15.08 -29.94 2.97
N GLU A 96 14.31 -30.69 3.75
CA GLU A 96 13.89 -30.28 5.11
C GLU A 96 15.09 -30.09 6.06
N PHE A 97 16.12 -30.93 5.92
CA PHE A 97 17.35 -30.80 6.68
C PHE A 97 18.01 -29.45 6.43
N PHE A 98 18.15 -29.05 5.17
CA PHE A 98 18.68 -27.73 4.82
C PHE A 98 17.76 -26.61 5.27
N ALA A 99 16.44 -26.76 5.13
CA ALA A 99 15.49 -25.76 5.62
C ALA A 99 15.66 -25.47 7.12
N LYS A 100 16.11 -26.47 7.90
CA LYS A 100 16.33 -26.36 9.34
C LYS A 100 17.72 -25.83 9.72
N TYR A 101 18.77 -26.26 9.02
CA TYR A 101 20.16 -26.00 9.43
C TYR A 101 20.97 -25.12 8.45
N GLY A 102 20.44 -24.86 7.25
CA GLY A 102 21.13 -24.15 6.18
C GLY A 102 21.59 -22.74 6.55
N GLN A 103 20.98 -22.11 7.56
CA GLN A 103 21.42 -20.82 8.11
C GLN A 103 22.88 -20.80 8.60
N HIS A 104 23.46 -21.97 8.90
CA HIS A 104 24.86 -22.10 9.37
C HIS A 104 25.87 -22.21 8.22
N MET A 105 25.42 -22.37 6.97
CA MET A 105 26.29 -22.49 5.81
C MET A 105 27.04 -21.20 5.49
N ARG A 106 28.32 -21.33 5.13
CA ARG A 106 29.22 -20.23 4.75
C ARG A 106 29.96 -20.50 3.43
N ASP A 107 29.78 -21.66 2.81
CA ASP A 107 30.40 -21.98 1.53
C ASP A 107 29.55 -21.45 0.36
N GLY A 108 30.10 -20.47 -0.37
CA GLY A 108 29.40 -19.85 -1.51
C GLY A 108 29.19 -20.78 -2.70
N ASN A 109 30.11 -21.73 -2.95
CA ASN A 109 29.99 -22.68 -4.05
C ASN A 109 28.92 -23.72 -3.74
N ALA A 110 28.88 -24.23 -2.51
CA ALA A 110 27.83 -25.12 -2.05
C ALA A 110 26.46 -24.44 -2.08
N LEU A 111 26.36 -23.20 -1.60
CA LEU A 111 25.11 -22.42 -1.65
C LEU A 111 24.61 -22.21 -3.08
N LYS A 112 25.50 -21.92 -4.03
CA LYS A 112 25.14 -21.79 -5.45
C LYS A 112 24.56 -23.10 -5.99
N LYS A 113 25.18 -24.24 -5.67
CA LYS A 113 24.66 -25.57 -6.05
C LYS A 113 23.29 -25.83 -5.43
N VAL A 114 23.14 -25.59 -4.12
CA VAL A 114 21.87 -25.73 -3.40
C VAL A 114 20.76 -24.90 -4.06
N VAL A 115 20.99 -23.61 -4.32
CA VAL A 115 20.00 -22.74 -4.98
C VAL A 115 19.65 -23.26 -6.37
N THR A 116 20.66 -23.65 -7.15
CA THR A 116 20.44 -24.20 -8.50
C THR A 116 19.57 -25.46 -8.46
N SER A 117 19.85 -26.37 -7.52
CA SER A 117 19.07 -27.58 -7.33
C SER A 117 17.64 -27.31 -6.86
N LEU A 118 17.44 -26.36 -5.95
CA LEU A 118 16.11 -25.94 -5.52
C LEU A 118 15.27 -25.40 -6.69
N VAL A 119 15.86 -24.55 -7.53
CA VAL A 119 15.19 -24.01 -8.72
C VAL A 119 14.87 -25.14 -9.70
N LYS A 120 15.81 -26.06 -9.96
CA LYS A 120 15.57 -27.21 -10.85
C LYS A 120 14.46 -28.13 -10.36
N ILE A 121 14.36 -28.36 -9.04
CA ILE A 121 13.29 -29.17 -8.47
C ILE A 121 11.94 -28.47 -8.67
N LEU A 122 11.89 -27.14 -8.51
CA LEU A 122 10.66 -26.35 -8.70
C LEU A 122 10.25 -26.21 -10.17
N SER A 123 11.21 -26.14 -11.10
CA SER A 123 10.97 -26.04 -12.54
C SER A 123 10.96 -27.41 -13.24
N GLY A 124 11.13 -28.49 -12.50
CA GLY A 124 11.27 -29.84 -13.03
C GLY A 124 9.92 -30.48 -13.39
N PRO A 125 9.93 -31.67 -14.02
CA PRO A 125 8.70 -32.38 -14.36
C PRO A 125 8.00 -33.04 -13.16
N ASP A 126 8.67 -33.11 -12.00
CA ASP A 126 8.15 -33.76 -10.79
C ASP A 126 7.28 -32.81 -9.97
N ASN A 127 5.97 -32.91 -10.16
CA ASN A 127 4.98 -32.06 -9.51
C ASN A 127 4.52 -32.57 -8.12
N THR A 128 5.32 -33.42 -7.47
CA THR A 128 4.97 -33.97 -6.16
C THR A 128 4.94 -32.87 -5.09
N GLN A 129 3.75 -32.59 -4.56
CA GLN A 129 3.51 -31.44 -3.67
C GLN A 129 4.44 -31.39 -2.45
N GLN A 130 4.74 -32.53 -1.83
CA GLN A 130 5.59 -32.58 -0.63
C GLN A 130 7.02 -32.15 -0.93
N LEU A 131 7.54 -32.54 -2.10
CA LEU A 131 8.87 -32.18 -2.55
C LEU A 131 8.95 -30.67 -2.86
N LEU A 132 7.96 -30.15 -3.58
CA LEU A 132 7.89 -28.72 -3.93
C LEU A 132 7.73 -27.84 -2.67
N VAL A 133 6.93 -28.27 -1.70
CA VAL A 133 6.80 -27.59 -0.40
C VAL A 133 8.14 -27.55 0.33
N ALA A 134 8.87 -28.67 0.38
CA ALA A 134 10.17 -28.72 1.03
C ALA A 134 11.22 -27.85 0.30
N ALA A 135 11.19 -27.82 -1.04
CA ALA A 135 12.07 -26.96 -1.83
C ALA A 135 11.83 -25.47 -1.54
N VAL A 136 10.56 -25.05 -1.55
CA VAL A 136 10.14 -23.70 -1.20
C VAL A 136 10.59 -23.30 0.22
N GLN A 137 10.50 -24.22 1.20
CA GLN A 137 11.00 -23.98 2.56
C GLN A 137 12.53 -23.88 2.60
N GLY A 138 13.24 -24.66 1.78
CA GLY A 138 14.69 -24.56 1.61
C GLY A 138 15.13 -23.18 1.12
N ILE A 139 14.37 -22.55 0.23
CA ILE A 139 14.66 -21.17 -0.23
C ILE A 139 14.59 -20.18 0.93
N ALA A 140 13.61 -20.31 1.83
CA ALA A 140 13.49 -19.42 2.99
C ALA A 140 14.72 -19.46 3.92
N ALA A 141 15.38 -20.62 4.03
CA ALA A 141 16.58 -20.80 4.86
C ALA A 141 17.82 -20.05 4.32
N LEU A 142 17.78 -19.55 3.08
CA LEU A 142 18.85 -18.72 2.51
C LEU A 142 18.88 -17.30 3.10
N GLY A 143 17.80 -16.85 3.75
CA GLY A 143 17.68 -15.51 4.30
C GLY A 143 18.82 -15.12 5.26
N PRO A 144 19.02 -15.85 6.37
CA PRO A 144 20.10 -15.56 7.32
C PRO A 144 21.48 -15.58 6.67
N VAL A 145 21.71 -16.50 5.73
CA VAL A 145 22.98 -16.63 5.01
C VAL A 145 23.24 -15.42 4.12
N SER A 146 22.22 -14.94 3.42
CA SER A 146 22.32 -13.79 2.51
C SER A 146 22.72 -12.48 3.21
N MET A 147 22.50 -12.39 4.52
CA MET A 147 22.79 -11.19 5.31
C MET A 147 24.19 -11.17 5.92
N LEU A 148 24.98 -12.23 5.77
CA LEU A 148 26.33 -12.33 6.36
C LEU A 148 27.37 -11.53 5.57
N ASP A 149 27.18 -11.43 4.26
CA ASP A 149 28.08 -10.75 3.34
C ASP A 149 27.26 -10.15 2.20
N LYS A 150 27.56 -8.91 1.80
CA LYS A 150 26.90 -8.23 0.67
C LYS A 150 26.95 -9.06 -0.61
N LYS A 151 28.01 -9.86 -0.82
CA LYS A 151 28.13 -10.73 -2.00
C LYS A 151 27.05 -11.83 -2.06
N TRP A 152 26.37 -12.12 -0.94
CA TRP A 152 25.33 -13.14 -0.84
C TRP A 152 23.92 -12.57 -0.74
N GLU A 153 23.77 -11.25 -0.71
CA GLU A 153 22.48 -10.56 -0.66
C GLU A 153 21.56 -10.97 -1.83
N TYR A 154 22.14 -11.33 -2.97
CA TYR A 154 21.39 -11.84 -4.13
C TYR A 154 20.60 -13.11 -3.82
N LEU A 155 21.01 -13.94 -2.85
CA LEU A 155 20.35 -15.21 -2.54
C LEU A 155 18.93 -15.00 -2.02
N SER A 156 18.71 -14.05 -1.11
CA SER A 156 17.37 -13.71 -0.63
C SER A 156 16.59 -12.90 -1.68
N ARG A 157 17.28 -12.09 -2.49
CA ARG A 157 16.66 -11.34 -3.59
C ARG A 157 16.07 -12.26 -4.66
N GLU A 158 16.85 -13.22 -5.16
CA GLU A 158 16.36 -14.19 -6.15
C GLU A 158 15.47 -15.27 -5.51
N GLY A 159 15.72 -15.62 -4.25
CA GLY A 159 14.80 -16.48 -3.49
C GLY A 159 13.40 -15.88 -3.40
N ALA A 160 13.29 -14.57 -3.13
CA ALA A 160 12.01 -13.87 -3.14
C ALA A 160 11.35 -13.89 -4.53
N ASP A 161 12.15 -13.81 -5.61
CA ASP A 161 11.67 -13.87 -6.99
C ASP A 161 10.99 -15.20 -7.30
N VAL A 162 11.69 -16.30 -7.00
CA VAL A 162 11.20 -17.66 -7.23
C VAL A 162 9.93 -17.91 -6.40
N LEU A 163 9.91 -17.48 -5.14
CA LEU A 163 8.74 -17.64 -4.28
C LEU A 163 7.53 -16.84 -4.81
N MET A 164 7.76 -15.63 -5.33
CA MET A 164 6.72 -14.82 -5.97
C MET A 164 6.17 -15.52 -7.24
N GLN A 165 7.04 -16.05 -8.10
CA GLN A 165 6.65 -16.80 -9.30
C GLN A 165 5.80 -18.03 -8.93
N VAL A 166 6.24 -18.84 -7.97
CA VAL A 166 5.51 -20.02 -7.49
C VAL A 166 4.13 -19.63 -6.96
N MET A 167 4.02 -18.53 -6.21
CA MET A 167 2.74 -18.06 -5.68
C MET A 167 1.75 -17.60 -6.77
N ILE A 168 2.25 -17.06 -7.86
CA ILE A 168 1.44 -16.47 -8.94
C ILE A 168 1.01 -17.54 -9.96
N ASP A 169 1.85 -18.53 -10.21
CA ASP A 169 1.58 -19.57 -11.20
C ASP A 169 0.59 -20.63 -10.67
N GLU A 170 -0.70 -20.34 -10.88
CA GLU A 170 -1.82 -21.21 -10.52
C GLU A 170 -1.93 -22.47 -11.38
N ASN A 171 -1.34 -22.45 -12.58
CA ASN A 171 -1.38 -23.57 -13.51
C ASN A 171 -0.24 -24.55 -13.23
N GLY A 172 0.95 -24.03 -12.88
CA GLY A 172 2.12 -24.83 -12.52
C GLY A 172 2.09 -25.38 -11.09
N PHE A 173 1.49 -24.66 -10.13
CA PHE A 173 1.57 -25.05 -8.72
C PHE A 173 0.22 -25.19 -8.01
N ALA A 174 0.05 -26.32 -7.32
CA ALA A 174 -1.10 -26.59 -6.47
C ALA A 174 -1.17 -25.62 -5.27
N GLU A 175 -2.39 -25.32 -4.79
CA GLU A 175 -2.63 -24.41 -3.67
C GLU A 175 -1.77 -24.68 -2.42
N PRO A 176 -1.52 -25.93 -1.97
CA PRO A 176 -0.65 -26.17 -0.82
C PRO A 176 0.79 -25.66 -1.03
N VAL A 177 1.33 -25.78 -2.24
CA VAL A 177 2.67 -25.30 -2.60
C VAL A 177 2.69 -23.78 -2.62
N ARG A 178 1.68 -23.14 -3.23
CA ARG A 178 1.55 -21.67 -3.27
C ARG A 178 1.38 -21.07 -1.87
N SER A 179 0.60 -21.73 -1.01
CA SER A 179 0.46 -21.37 0.41
C SER A 179 1.79 -21.53 1.18
N ALA A 180 2.56 -22.58 0.90
CA ALA A 180 3.90 -22.75 1.46
C ALA A 180 4.86 -21.66 0.98
N ALA A 181 4.80 -21.26 -0.30
CA ALA A 181 5.63 -20.20 -0.87
C ALA A 181 5.32 -18.85 -0.25
N SER A 182 4.04 -18.56 -0.01
CA SER A 182 3.61 -17.41 0.78
C SER A 182 4.24 -17.37 2.18
N LYS A 183 4.28 -18.50 2.88
CA LYS A 183 4.87 -18.58 4.24
C LYS A 183 6.39 -18.49 4.20
N ALA A 184 7.03 -19.14 3.22
CA ALA A 184 8.46 -19.08 3.00
C ALA A 184 8.90 -17.64 2.71
N LEU A 185 8.13 -16.88 1.92
CA LEU A 185 8.40 -15.47 1.66
C LEU A 185 8.29 -14.64 2.94
N ASP A 186 7.29 -14.87 3.79
CA ASP A 186 7.17 -14.19 5.09
C ASP A 186 8.40 -14.47 6.00
N THR A 187 8.92 -15.71 6.00
CA THR A 187 10.16 -16.09 6.70
C THR A 187 11.39 -15.43 6.08
N LEU A 188 11.43 -15.30 4.75
CA LEU A 188 12.54 -14.64 4.07
C LEU A 188 12.54 -13.13 4.36
N VAL A 189 11.36 -12.50 4.43
CA VAL A 189 11.23 -11.10 4.89
C VAL A 189 11.76 -10.95 6.31
N SER A 190 11.43 -11.88 7.23
CA SER A 190 11.85 -11.76 8.63
C SER A 190 13.36 -11.89 8.83
N THR A 191 14.06 -12.57 7.93
CA THR A 191 15.49 -12.89 8.02
C THR A 191 16.38 -12.06 7.09
N ALA A 192 15.84 -11.58 5.97
CA ALA A 192 16.52 -10.79 4.96
C ALA A 192 15.61 -9.65 4.45
N PHE A 193 15.31 -8.70 5.34
CA PHE A 193 14.28 -7.70 5.12
C PHE A 193 14.50 -6.79 3.90
N ARG A 194 15.62 -6.04 3.89
CA ARG A 194 15.93 -5.04 2.86
C ARG A 194 16.00 -5.63 1.44
N PRO A 195 16.69 -6.76 1.20
CA PRO A 195 16.78 -7.35 -0.15
C PRO A 195 15.40 -7.79 -0.67
N VAL A 196 14.59 -8.39 0.20
CA VAL A 196 13.26 -8.90 -0.18
C VAL A 196 12.30 -7.75 -0.48
N VAL A 197 12.24 -6.71 0.36
CA VAL A 197 11.42 -5.52 0.08
C VAL A 197 11.86 -4.83 -1.20
N THR A 198 13.16 -4.75 -1.45
CA THR A 198 13.71 -4.20 -2.70
C THR A 198 13.24 -5.01 -3.91
N LYS A 199 13.30 -6.34 -3.85
CA LYS A 199 12.79 -7.19 -4.94
C LYS A 199 11.28 -7.00 -5.13
N LEU A 200 10.49 -6.94 -4.06
CA LEU A 200 9.04 -6.72 -4.17
C LEU A 200 8.69 -5.38 -4.85
N LEU A 201 9.48 -4.33 -4.66
CA LEU A 201 9.29 -3.06 -5.40
C LEU A 201 9.70 -3.18 -6.87
N HIS A 202 10.72 -3.99 -7.18
CA HIS A 202 11.10 -4.26 -8.57
C HIS A 202 10.00 -4.99 -9.35
N TRP A 203 9.21 -5.84 -8.68
CA TRP A 203 8.01 -6.46 -9.27
C TRP A 203 6.91 -5.44 -9.64
N LEU A 204 6.99 -4.20 -9.16
CA LEU A 204 6.08 -3.11 -9.54
C LEU A 204 6.62 -2.22 -10.67
N SER A 205 7.91 -2.29 -10.99
CA SER A 205 8.52 -1.43 -12.01
C SER A 205 8.23 -1.90 -13.45
N ASP A 206 8.16 -0.96 -14.39
CA ASP A 206 7.97 -1.20 -15.83
C ASP A 206 9.17 -1.87 -16.52
N ASP A 207 10.32 -1.98 -15.85
CA ASP A 207 11.57 -2.53 -16.41
C ASP A 207 11.52 -4.08 -16.60
N ARG A 208 10.34 -4.71 -16.58
CA ARG A 208 10.19 -6.16 -16.78
C ARG A 208 9.64 -6.46 -18.17
N GLU A 209 10.34 -7.31 -18.90
CA GLU A 209 9.90 -7.93 -20.15
C GLU A 209 8.82 -8.98 -19.84
N ALA A 210 7.62 -8.56 -19.41
CA ALA A 210 6.47 -9.45 -19.33
C ALA A 210 5.80 -9.52 -20.71
N GLU A 211 5.66 -10.74 -21.25
CA GLU A 211 5.11 -10.97 -22.60
C GLU A 211 3.58 -10.73 -22.67
N GLU A 212 2.87 -10.72 -21.51
CA GLU A 212 1.42 -10.57 -21.42
C GLU A 212 0.97 -9.60 -20.30
N GLU A 213 0.05 -8.68 -20.64
CA GLU A 213 -0.50 -7.65 -19.74
C GLU A 213 -1.26 -8.23 -18.53
N ASP A 214 -2.03 -9.32 -18.74
CA ASP A 214 -2.80 -9.97 -17.66
C ASP A 214 -1.88 -10.57 -16.59
N GLN A 215 -0.75 -11.15 -17.03
CA GLN A 215 0.26 -11.66 -16.12
C GLN A 215 0.88 -10.50 -15.34
N LEU A 216 1.31 -9.42 -16.00
CA LEU A 216 1.87 -8.23 -15.36
C LEU A 216 0.93 -7.65 -14.28
N GLN A 217 -0.38 -7.60 -14.54
CA GLN A 217 -1.36 -7.15 -13.55
C GLN A 217 -1.45 -8.08 -12.34
N LYS A 218 -1.38 -9.40 -12.55
CA LYS A 218 -1.38 -10.41 -11.47
C LYS A 218 -0.12 -10.29 -10.60
N GLU A 219 1.02 -10.09 -11.25
CA GLU A 219 2.31 -9.85 -10.62
C GLU A 219 2.28 -8.60 -9.74
N ARG A 220 1.89 -7.45 -10.31
CA ARG A 220 1.81 -6.16 -9.59
C ARG A 220 0.84 -6.22 -8.42
N ARG A 221 -0.33 -6.82 -8.62
CA ARG A 221 -1.33 -6.98 -7.55
C ARG A 221 -0.78 -7.81 -6.39
N THR A 222 -0.07 -8.89 -6.69
CA THR A 222 0.52 -9.77 -5.67
C THR A 222 1.64 -9.05 -4.92
N ALA A 223 2.54 -8.37 -5.64
CA ALA A 223 3.63 -7.59 -5.05
C ALA A 223 3.09 -6.46 -4.15
N MET A 224 2.09 -5.72 -4.61
CA MET A 224 1.44 -4.65 -3.84
C MET A 224 0.78 -5.18 -2.56
N ALA A 225 0.10 -6.34 -2.64
CA ALA A 225 -0.50 -6.99 -1.47
C ALA A 225 0.57 -7.40 -0.44
N ARG A 226 1.73 -7.88 -0.91
CA ARG A 226 2.86 -8.25 -0.05
C ARG A 226 3.51 -7.04 0.60
N LEU A 227 3.82 -6.00 -0.17
CA LEU A 227 4.37 -4.75 0.35
C LEU A 227 3.46 -4.12 1.40
N ARG A 228 2.14 -4.12 1.14
CA ARG A 228 1.15 -3.66 2.12
C ARG A 228 1.20 -4.47 3.41
N LYS A 229 1.27 -5.81 3.31
CA LYS A 229 1.39 -6.68 4.49
C LYS A 229 2.69 -6.37 5.24
N VAL A 230 3.82 -6.24 4.56
CA VAL A 230 5.12 -5.95 5.17
C VAL A 230 5.10 -4.61 5.91
N ALA A 231 4.54 -3.56 5.31
CA ALA A 231 4.43 -2.25 5.93
C ALA A 231 3.49 -2.23 7.15
N GLN A 232 2.42 -3.04 7.15
CA GLN A 232 1.39 -3.04 8.20
C GLN A 232 1.61 -4.08 9.32
N THR A 233 2.54 -5.02 9.14
CA THR A 233 2.77 -6.10 10.11
C THR A 233 3.64 -5.61 11.26
N ALA A 234 3.08 -5.61 12.47
CA ALA A 234 3.74 -5.09 13.67
C ALA A 234 5.08 -5.78 14.00
N SER A 235 5.23 -7.08 13.72
CA SER A 235 6.48 -7.81 13.98
C SER A 235 7.66 -7.35 13.11
N PHE A 236 7.40 -6.69 11.98
CA PHE A 236 8.44 -6.12 11.12
C PHE A 236 8.80 -4.69 11.49
N ARG A 237 8.08 -4.06 12.43
CA ARG A 237 8.35 -2.68 12.86
C ARG A 237 9.82 -2.44 13.26
N PRO A 238 10.51 -3.34 14.01
CA PRO A 238 11.92 -3.16 14.35
C PRO A 238 12.88 -3.24 13.16
N GLN A 239 12.46 -3.83 12.03
CA GLN A 239 13.30 -4.00 10.84
C GLN A 239 13.30 -2.75 9.95
N TRP A 240 12.36 -1.83 10.17
CA TRP A 240 12.30 -0.54 9.49
C TRP A 240 13.28 0.46 10.13
N THR A 241 14.59 0.25 9.93
CA THR A 241 15.60 1.25 10.31
C THR A 241 15.51 2.49 9.41
N GLU A 242 16.06 3.63 9.84
CA GLU A 242 16.04 4.87 9.04
C GLU A 242 16.63 4.66 7.64
N GLU A 243 17.80 4.02 7.55
CA GLU A 243 18.46 3.70 6.27
C GLU A 243 17.56 2.87 5.32
N ILE A 244 16.85 1.88 5.87
CA ILE A 244 15.98 1.02 5.07
C ILE A 244 14.76 1.81 4.59
N GLN A 245 14.20 2.65 5.45
CA GLN A 245 13.04 3.47 5.10
C GLN A 245 13.37 4.52 4.04
N GLU A 246 14.53 5.17 4.12
CA GLU A 246 15.01 6.10 3.10
C GLU A 246 15.22 5.41 1.75
N HIS A 247 15.88 4.24 1.76
CA HIS A 247 16.09 3.41 0.56
C HIS A 247 14.76 2.98 -0.07
N VAL A 248 13.83 2.48 0.74
CA VAL A 248 12.51 2.02 0.27
C VAL A 248 11.66 3.18 -0.23
N LEU A 249 11.67 4.33 0.44
CA LEU A 249 10.94 5.52 -0.01
C LEU A 249 11.48 6.00 -1.36
N ALA A 250 12.80 6.08 -1.53
CA ALA A 250 13.42 6.48 -2.79
C ALA A 250 13.02 5.53 -3.95
N LEU A 251 12.98 4.23 -3.70
CA LEU A 251 12.52 3.24 -4.67
C LEU A 251 11.03 3.41 -5.00
N ILE A 252 10.19 3.63 -3.98
CA ILE A 252 8.76 3.90 -4.18
C ILE A 252 8.57 5.12 -5.09
N ILE A 253 9.25 6.23 -4.80
CA ILE A 253 9.17 7.45 -5.61
C ILE A 253 9.52 7.19 -7.08
N ARG A 254 10.56 6.39 -7.35
CA ARG A 254 10.92 6.00 -8.72
C ARG A 254 9.78 5.22 -9.40
N VAL A 255 9.18 4.25 -8.70
CA VAL A 255 8.10 3.40 -9.20
C VAL A 255 6.79 4.18 -9.40
N LEU A 256 6.51 5.22 -8.60
CA LEU A 256 5.26 6.00 -8.69
C LEU A 256 5.02 6.61 -10.09
N SER A 257 6.09 6.90 -10.83
CA SER A 257 6.01 7.47 -12.19
C SER A 257 5.53 6.47 -13.26
N ALA A 258 5.72 5.17 -13.01
CA ALA A 258 5.47 4.07 -13.95
C ALA A 258 4.10 3.40 -13.78
N VAL A 259 3.50 3.52 -12.59
CA VAL A 259 2.28 2.79 -12.25
C VAL A 259 0.99 3.53 -12.63
N THR A 260 -0.12 2.80 -12.72
CA THR A 260 -1.46 3.37 -12.95
C THR A 260 -1.95 4.22 -11.77
N ILE A 261 -3.07 4.96 -11.89
CA ILE A 261 -3.54 5.80 -10.76
C ILE A 261 -3.99 4.98 -9.55
N THR A 262 -4.57 3.81 -9.80
CA THR A 262 -5.08 2.92 -8.76
C THR A 262 -3.94 2.29 -7.99
N GLU A 263 -2.87 1.90 -8.68
CA GLU A 263 -1.62 1.42 -8.09
C GLU A 263 -0.88 2.54 -7.36
N PHE A 264 -0.84 3.75 -7.94
CA PHE A 264 -0.27 4.93 -7.29
C PHE A 264 -0.91 5.16 -5.92
N ALA A 265 -2.25 5.15 -5.84
CA ALA A 265 -2.97 5.36 -4.58
C ALA A 265 -2.62 4.29 -3.53
N GLN A 266 -2.46 3.03 -3.95
CA GLN A 266 -2.07 1.95 -3.06
C GLN A 266 -0.63 2.10 -2.59
N LEU A 267 0.29 2.45 -3.48
CA LEU A 267 1.70 2.60 -3.16
C LEU A 267 1.96 3.85 -2.30
N ALA A 268 1.28 4.96 -2.57
CA ALA A 268 1.30 6.15 -1.72
C ALA A 268 0.81 5.84 -0.30
N ARG A 269 -0.24 5.01 -0.16
CA ARG A 269 -0.71 4.54 1.15
C ARG A 269 0.31 3.66 1.86
N ILE A 270 1.04 2.81 1.13
CA ILE A 270 2.12 1.99 1.70
C ILE A 270 3.27 2.89 2.18
N ALA A 271 3.69 3.85 1.35
CA ALA A 271 4.71 4.83 1.72
C ALA A 271 4.30 5.66 2.95
N ALA A 272 3.04 6.08 3.01
CA ALA A 272 2.49 6.81 4.16
C ALA A 272 2.48 6.00 5.46
N SER A 273 2.49 4.66 5.39
CA SER A 273 2.55 3.77 6.55
C SER A 273 3.98 3.44 7.01
N LEU A 274 5.01 3.93 6.33
CA LEU A 274 6.38 3.79 6.80
C LEU A 274 6.58 4.62 8.08
N PRO A 275 7.25 4.09 9.12
CA PRO A 275 7.36 4.78 10.41
C PRO A 275 7.87 6.23 10.34
N SER A 276 8.93 6.49 9.57
CA SER A 276 9.53 7.82 9.36
C SER A 276 8.60 8.80 8.64
N VAL A 277 7.71 8.29 7.79
CA VAL A 277 6.70 9.09 7.10
C VAL A 277 5.53 9.36 8.03
N GLU A 278 5.05 8.35 8.76
CA GLU A 278 3.96 8.46 9.72
C GLU A 278 4.32 9.42 10.87
N GLU A 279 5.50 9.28 11.48
CA GLU A 279 6.00 10.12 12.56
C GLU A 279 6.13 11.59 12.15
N LYS A 280 6.52 11.84 10.89
CA LYS A 280 6.62 13.18 10.28
C LYS A 280 5.34 13.57 9.54
N LYS A 281 4.20 12.90 9.83
CA LYS A 281 2.86 13.23 9.32
C LYS A 281 2.80 13.37 7.79
N GLY A 282 3.47 12.49 7.06
CA GLY A 282 3.45 12.45 5.58
C GLY A 282 4.44 13.38 4.89
N LEU A 283 5.16 14.24 5.61
CA LEU A 283 6.06 15.22 5.00
C LEU A 283 7.18 14.61 4.13
N PRO A 284 7.88 13.53 4.55
CA PRO A 284 8.95 12.96 3.72
C PRO A 284 8.46 12.42 2.37
N LEU A 285 7.24 11.86 2.33
CA LEU A 285 6.63 11.42 1.08
C LEU A 285 6.33 12.61 0.16
N LEU A 286 5.77 13.69 0.73
CA LEU A 286 5.47 14.92 -0.01
C LEU A 286 6.74 15.54 -0.61
N THR A 287 7.79 15.72 0.19
CA THR A 287 9.03 16.36 -0.25
C THR A 287 9.77 15.51 -1.29
N ALA A 288 9.84 14.19 -1.11
CA ALA A 288 10.49 13.30 -2.06
C ALA A 288 9.72 13.22 -3.39
N PHE A 289 8.38 13.27 -3.35
CA PHE A 289 7.56 13.34 -4.56
C PHE A 289 7.77 14.66 -5.33
N LEU A 290 7.75 15.80 -4.64
CA LEU A 290 7.96 17.12 -5.27
C LEU A 290 9.39 17.30 -5.81
N ALA A 291 10.39 16.70 -5.16
CA ALA A 291 11.77 16.73 -5.65
C ALA A 291 11.98 15.97 -6.97
N SER A 292 11.11 15.01 -7.27
CA SER A 292 11.22 14.13 -8.46
C SER A 292 10.17 14.43 -9.54
N THR A 293 9.12 15.17 -9.22
CA THR A 293 7.95 15.34 -10.09
C THR A 293 7.59 16.82 -10.28
N LYS A 294 7.52 17.25 -11.54
CA LYS A 294 7.01 18.59 -11.90
C LYS A 294 5.49 18.61 -11.99
N LEU A 295 4.85 19.66 -11.47
CA LEU A 295 3.39 19.80 -11.39
C LEU A 295 2.76 20.41 -12.66
N ASN A 296 3.24 20.04 -13.84
CA ASN A 296 2.78 20.61 -15.12
C ASN A 296 1.73 19.74 -15.83
N THR A 297 1.60 18.47 -15.48
CA THR A 297 0.66 17.51 -16.08
C THR A 297 -0.53 17.20 -15.18
N ASP A 298 -1.68 16.85 -15.77
CA ASP A 298 -2.87 16.41 -15.03
C ASP A 298 -2.57 15.22 -14.13
N ARG A 299 -1.76 14.27 -14.63
CA ARG A 299 -1.28 13.12 -13.87
C ARG A 299 -0.53 13.54 -12.61
N ALA A 300 0.38 14.53 -12.70
CA ALA A 300 1.14 15.01 -11.55
C ALA A 300 0.24 15.70 -10.51
N LEU A 301 -0.75 16.49 -10.96
CA LEU A 301 -1.72 17.13 -10.07
C LEU A 301 -2.60 16.09 -9.36
N GLU A 302 -3.10 15.10 -10.09
CA GLU A 302 -3.88 13.99 -9.54
C GLU A 302 -3.06 13.20 -8.52
N SER A 303 -1.83 12.81 -8.87
CA SER A 303 -0.89 12.11 -7.99
C SER A 303 -0.60 12.88 -6.70
N LEU A 304 -0.31 14.19 -6.79
CA LEU A 304 -0.09 15.01 -5.62
C LEU A 304 -1.35 15.11 -4.75
N SER A 305 -2.54 15.16 -5.36
CA SER A 305 -3.81 15.15 -4.63
C SER A 305 -4.05 13.84 -3.85
N LEU A 306 -3.48 12.72 -4.30
CA LEU A 306 -3.50 11.45 -3.56
C LEU A 306 -2.49 11.45 -2.42
N VAL A 307 -1.27 11.94 -2.66
CA VAL A 307 -0.26 12.11 -1.60
C VAL A 307 -0.78 13.02 -0.49
N ALA A 308 -1.48 14.10 -0.84
CA ALA A 308 -2.08 15.07 0.07
C ALA A 308 -2.99 14.42 1.14
N GLN A 309 -3.67 13.32 0.80
CA GLN A 309 -4.58 12.60 1.73
C GLN A 309 -3.84 11.97 2.92
N HIS A 310 -2.53 11.83 2.80
CA HIS A 310 -1.67 11.24 3.82
C HIS A 310 -0.82 12.28 4.57
N VAL A 311 -0.95 13.56 4.21
CA VAL A 311 -0.22 14.65 4.88
C VAL A 311 -1.08 15.19 6.03
N GLY A 312 -0.55 15.12 7.25
CA GLY A 312 -1.20 15.63 8.45
C GLY A 312 -0.93 17.12 8.69
N ALA A 313 -1.28 17.60 9.89
CA ALA A 313 -1.04 18.98 10.28
C ALA A 313 0.46 19.23 10.55
N VAL A 314 1.17 19.72 9.54
CA VAL A 314 2.57 20.17 9.56
C VAL A 314 2.73 21.48 8.79
N THR A 315 3.83 22.19 9.00
CA THR A 315 4.19 23.40 8.25
C THR A 315 5.19 23.07 7.15
N TYR A 316 4.90 23.47 5.92
CA TYR A 316 5.77 23.30 4.76
C TYR A 316 5.36 24.31 3.66
N ASP A 317 6.34 25.02 3.10
CA ASP A 317 6.10 26.00 2.05
C ASP A 317 6.00 25.35 0.67
N LEU A 318 4.77 25.22 0.18
CA LEU A 318 4.46 24.72 -1.16
C LEU A 318 4.49 25.82 -2.22
N THR A 319 4.58 27.10 -1.85
CA THR A 319 4.43 28.22 -2.79
C THR A 319 5.43 28.18 -3.95
N PRO A 320 6.73 27.86 -3.77
CA PRO A 320 7.67 27.83 -4.90
C PRO A 320 7.29 26.80 -5.97
N MET A 321 6.79 25.63 -5.54
CA MET A 321 6.38 24.55 -6.44
C MET A 321 5.08 24.90 -7.19
N LEU A 322 4.16 25.61 -6.52
CA LEU A 322 2.91 26.07 -7.14
C LEU A 322 3.14 27.23 -8.10
N ASP A 323 4.06 28.14 -7.78
CA ASP A 323 4.48 29.24 -8.65
C ASP A 323 5.18 28.72 -9.92
N GLU A 324 6.13 27.79 -9.79
CA GLU A 324 6.79 27.17 -10.97
C GLU A 324 5.77 26.51 -11.92
N ALA A 325 4.71 25.93 -11.35
CA ALA A 325 3.62 25.31 -12.10
C ALA A 325 2.56 26.31 -12.62
N GLY A 326 2.67 27.60 -12.28
CA GLY A 326 1.71 28.64 -12.63
C GLY A 326 0.36 28.57 -11.87
N LEU A 327 0.25 27.69 -10.87
CA LEU A 327 -0.99 27.39 -10.14
C LEU A 327 -1.40 28.50 -9.16
N LEU A 328 -0.48 29.38 -8.76
CA LEU A 328 -0.85 30.55 -7.95
C LEU A 328 -1.39 31.70 -8.82
N SER A 329 -0.87 31.83 -10.04
CA SER A 329 -1.24 32.92 -10.96
C SER A 329 -2.45 32.64 -11.86
N ALA A 330 -2.66 31.39 -12.28
CA ALA A 330 -3.74 31.03 -13.19
C ALA A 330 -5.05 30.83 -12.42
N PRO A 331 -6.20 31.33 -12.91
CA PRO A 331 -7.48 31.13 -12.25
C PRO A 331 -7.87 29.65 -12.24
N VAL A 332 -8.49 29.21 -11.15
CA VAL A 332 -9.01 27.84 -11.03
C VAL A 332 -10.23 27.67 -11.93
N ASP A 333 -10.18 26.68 -12.82
CA ASP A 333 -11.28 26.36 -13.72
C ASP A 333 -12.36 25.50 -13.02
N GLY A 334 -13.59 26.02 -12.94
CA GLY A 334 -14.72 25.32 -12.33
C GLY A 334 -15.33 24.20 -13.20
N THR A 335 -14.93 24.10 -14.46
CA THR A 335 -15.55 23.23 -15.47
C THR A 335 -14.73 21.99 -15.82
N THR A 336 -13.49 21.89 -15.33
CA THR A 336 -12.59 20.77 -15.68
C THR A 336 -12.12 19.99 -14.46
N ILE A 337 -11.80 18.71 -14.69
CA ILE A 337 -11.18 17.84 -13.67
C ILE A 337 -9.82 18.42 -13.24
N ARG A 338 -9.09 19.04 -14.18
CA ARG A 338 -7.82 19.74 -13.88
C ARG A 338 -8.01 20.82 -12.82
N GLY A 339 -9.04 21.65 -12.96
CA GLY A 339 -9.36 22.67 -11.97
C GLY A 339 -9.73 22.11 -10.59
N MET A 340 -10.38 20.94 -10.53
CA MET A 340 -10.60 20.23 -9.26
C MET A 340 -9.27 19.84 -8.59
N TRP A 341 -8.32 19.25 -9.31
CA TRP A 341 -7.01 18.91 -8.72
C TRP A 341 -6.23 20.16 -8.30
N HIS A 342 -6.25 21.21 -9.12
CA HIS A 342 -5.66 22.51 -8.80
C HIS A 342 -6.22 23.06 -7.48
N ALA A 343 -7.53 23.05 -7.28
CA ALA A 343 -8.16 23.48 -6.04
C ALA A 343 -7.75 22.61 -4.82
N LYS A 344 -7.62 21.29 -4.99
CA LYS A 344 -7.14 20.38 -3.93
C LYS A 344 -5.69 20.68 -3.54
N LEU A 345 -4.84 21.04 -4.49
CA LEU A 345 -3.44 21.44 -4.23
C LEU A 345 -3.36 22.78 -3.50
N LEU A 346 -4.22 23.75 -3.86
CA LEU A 346 -4.34 25.01 -3.14
C LEU A 346 -4.81 24.81 -1.69
N LEU A 347 -5.73 23.87 -1.44
CA LEU A 347 -6.11 23.45 -0.10
C LEU A 347 -4.93 22.84 0.67
N LEU A 348 -4.14 21.97 0.04
CA LEU A 348 -2.94 21.42 0.66
C LEU A 348 -1.97 22.55 1.06
N ALA A 349 -1.70 23.49 0.16
CA ALA A 349 -0.85 24.65 0.45
C ALA A 349 -1.39 25.51 1.59
N ALA A 350 -2.70 25.77 1.63
CA ALA A 350 -3.32 26.52 2.73
C ALA A 350 -3.10 25.85 4.10
N ARG A 351 -3.24 24.53 4.16
CA ARG A 351 -3.03 23.75 5.39
C ARG A 351 -1.57 23.76 5.83
N LEU A 352 -0.65 23.58 4.89
CA LEU A 352 0.78 23.55 5.18
C LEU A 352 1.42 24.93 5.31
N ALA A 353 0.71 26.01 4.95
CA ALA A 353 1.22 27.38 4.96
C ALA A 353 2.00 27.71 6.23
N THR A 354 3.20 28.27 6.03
CA THR A 354 4.06 28.80 7.07
C THR A 354 3.66 30.25 7.40
N PRO A 355 4.11 30.82 8.53
CA PRO A 355 3.81 32.21 8.84
C PRO A 355 4.20 33.20 7.73
N GLU A 356 5.28 32.91 7.00
CA GLU A 356 5.87 33.78 5.99
C GLU A 356 5.04 33.84 4.70
N ASN A 357 4.40 32.74 4.29
CA ASN A 357 3.64 32.66 3.04
C ASN A 357 2.12 32.78 3.21
N THR A 358 1.63 32.79 4.47
CA THR A 358 0.20 32.81 4.79
C THR A 358 -0.50 34.04 4.19
N ASP A 359 0.15 35.20 4.18
CA ASP A 359 -0.43 36.44 3.63
C ASP A 359 -0.67 36.38 2.13
N THR A 360 0.32 35.88 1.39
CA THR A 360 0.25 35.71 -0.07
C THR A 360 -0.82 34.69 -0.41
N LEU A 361 -0.80 33.53 0.25
CA LEU A 361 -1.79 32.47 0.03
C LEU A 361 -3.22 32.94 0.35
N TYR A 362 -3.42 33.71 1.42
CA TYR A 362 -4.74 34.24 1.77
C TYR A 362 -5.32 35.13 0.65
N LYS A 363 -4.52 36.06 0.11
CA LYS A 363 -4.95 36.95 -0.99
C LYS A 363 -5.26 36.16 -2.25
N THR A 364 -4.35 35.28 -2.66
CA THR A 364 -4.51 34.45 -3.86
C THR A 364 -5.75 33.54 -3.76
N LEU A 365 -5.96 32.90 -2.60
CA LEU A 365 -7.15 32.05 -2.39
C LEU A 365 -8.44 32.86 -2.40
N LEU A 366 -8.45 34.06 -1.83
CA LEU A 366 -9.62 34.94 -1.88
C LEU A 366 -9.96 35.34 -3.32
N GLU A 367 -8.95 35.70 -4.12
CA GLU A 367 -9.12 36.00 -5.54
C GLU A 367 -9.69 34.80 -6.31
N HIS A 368 -9.13 33.60 -6.12
CA HIS A 368 -9.63 32.37 -6.75
C HIS A 368 -11.08 32.07 -6.36
N VAL A 369 -11.44 32.22 -5.08
CA VAL A 369 -12.81 32.05 -4.59
C VAL A 369 -13.75 33.08 -5.22
N MET A 370 -13.34 34.35 -5.29
CA MET A 370 -14.16 35.42 -5.86
C MET A 370 -14.38 35.25 -7.37
N ASN A 371 -13.37 34.76 -8.08
CA ASN A 371 -13.46 34.44 -9.50
C ASN A 371 -14.38 33.25 -9.75
N LEU A 372 -14.23 32.16 -8.98
CA LEU A 372 -15.04 30.96 -9.16
C LEU A 372 -16.51 31.18 -8.79
N ILE A 373 -16.79 31.92 -7.71
CA ILE A 373 -18.16 32.22 -7.29
C ILE A 373 -18.83 33.20 -8.27
N GLY A 374 -18.06 34.11 -8.88
CA GLY A 374 -18.61 35.08 -9.84
C GLY A 374 -19.70 35.95 -9.22
N ASP A 375 -20.92 35.86 -9.76
CA ASP A 375 -22.14 36.52 -9.27
C ASP A 375 -22.88 35.72 -8.17
N GLY A 376 -22.43 34.49 -7.91
CA GLY A 376 -22.99 33.57 -6.93
C GLY A 376 -24.20 32.77 -7.44
N ASN A 377 -24.57 32.87 -8.71
CA ASN A 377 -25.82 32.27 -9.21
C ASN A 377 -25.64 30.89 -9.85
N THR A 378 -24.42 30.54 -10.25
CA THR A 378 -24.12 29.31 -11.00
C THR A 378 -23.15 28.44 -10.21
N LEU A 379 -23.52 27.18 -9.98
CA LEU A 379 -22.61 26.20 -9.38
C LEU A 379 -21.58 25.72 -10.41
N PRO A 380 -20.33 25.47 -10.01
CA PRO A 380 -19.36 24.84 -10.90
C PRO A 380 -19.78 23.41 -11.24
N GLU A 381 -19.28 22.90 -12.37
CA GLU A 381 -19.55 21.52 -12.81
C GLU A 381 -19.03 20.51 -11.77
N TYR A 382 -17.87 20.80 -11.19
CA TYR A 382 -17.29 20.02 -10.10
C TYR A 382 -17.50 20.73 -8.75
N LEU A 383 -18.50 20.29 -7.97
CA LEU A 383 -18.76 20.81 -6.62
C LEU A 383 -17.54 20.72 -5.70
N THR A 384 -16.75 19.65 -5.87
CA THR A 384 -15.48 19.40 -5.19
C THR A 384 -14.48 20.56 -5.36
N THR A 385 -14.49 21.25 -6.50
CA THR A 385 -13.62 22.41 -6.76
C THR A 385 -13.95 23.57 -5.83
N LEU A 386 -15.23 23.92 -5.72
CA LEU A 386 -15.69 24.98 -4.80
C LEU A 386 -15.47 24.58 -3.34
N GLU A 387 -15.76 23.33 -2.99
CA GLU A 387 -15.51 22.81 -1.64
C GLU A 387 -14.04 22.96 -1.26
N ALA A 388 -13.12 22.51 -2.13
CA ALA A 388 -11.69 22.59 -1.89
C ALA A 388 -11.22 24.04 -1.68
N LEU A 389 -11.68 24.98 -2.50
CA LEU A 389 -11.30 26.40 -2.37
C LEU A 389 -11.88 27.06 -1.11
N LEU A 390 -13.13 26.77 -0.76
CA LEU A 390 -13.74 27.31 0.46
C LEU A 390 -13.07 26.74 1.72
N LEU A 391 -12.71 25.45 1.70
CA LEU A 391 -11.90 24.84 2.76
C LEU A 391 -10.48 25.43 2.80
N ALA A 392 -9.88 25.74 1.65
CA ALA A 392 -8.56 26.35 1.57
C ALA A 392 -8.58 27.74 2.21
N LEU A 393 -9.52 28.59 1.78
CA LEU A 393 -9.74 29.92 2.34
C LEU A 393 -10.01 29.87 3.84
N THR A 394 -10.83 28.92 4.31
CA THR A 394 -11.07 28.71 5.75
C THR A 394 -9.80 28.32 6.49
N SER A 395 -9.01 27.39 5.94
CA SER A 395 -7.79 26.88 6.56
C SER A 395 -6.73 27.97 6.72
N VAL A 396 -6.50 28.78 5.68
CA VAL A 396 -5.56 29.91 5.75
C VAL A 396 -6.15 31.08 6.55
N GLY A 397 -7.46 31.33 6.45
CA GLY A 397 -8.16 32.40 7.16
C GLY A 397 -8.19 32.20 8.67
N GLN A 398 -8.26 30.95 9.15
CA GLN A 398 -8.12 30.63 10.58
C GLN A 398 -6.73 30.99 11.13
N LYS A 399 -5.68 31.01 10.28
CA LYS A 399 -4.35 31.53 10.65
C LYS A 399 -4.32 33.07 10.69
N LYS A 400 -5.32 33.73 10.07
CA LYS A 400 -5.50 35.19 9.99
C LYS A 400 -6.90 35.64 10.43
N PRO A 401 -7.30 35.39 11.70
CA PRO A 401 -8.69 35.53 12.12
C PRO A 401 -9.24 36.95 11.94
N LEU A 402 -8.42 37.98 12.17
CA LEU A 402 -8.86 39.38 12.04
C LEU A 402 -9.19 39.75 10.59
N ASP A 403 -8.30 39.41 9.65
CA ASP A 403 -8.51 39.70 8.23
C ASP A 403 -9.64 38.85 7.65
N PHE A 404 -9.77 37.60 8.13
CA PHE A 404 -10.87 36.74 7.72
C PHE A 404 -12.22 37.28 8.19
N VAL A 405 -12.33 37.74 9.44
CA VAL A 405 -13.58 38.38 9.93
C VAL A 405 -13.89 39.67 9.17
N LYS A 406 -12.89 40.48 8.79
CA LYS A 406 -13.13 41.66 7.95
C LYS A 406 -13.73 41.26 6.60
N GLN A 407 -13.18 40.23 5.97
CA GLN A 407 -13.71 39.71 4.70
C GLN A 407 -15.13 39.15 4.85
N LEU A 408 -15.44 38.46 5.95
CA LEU A 408 -16.78 37.96 6.26
C LEU A 408 -17.81 39.05 6.56
N LYS A 409 -17.35 40.28 6.83
CA LYS A 409 -18.19 41.47 6.98
C LYS A 409 -18.30 42.30 5.70
N ASP A 410 -17.55 41.95 4.66
CA ASP A 410 -17.67 42.58 3.35
C ASP A 410 -19.03 42.22 2.74
N GLU A 411 -19.83 43.23 2.42
CA GLU A 411 -21.20 43.04 1.94
C GLU A 411 -21.23 42.34 0.57
N GLN A 412 -20.25 42.61 -0.29
CA GLN A 412 -20.19 42.00 -1.63
C GLN A 412 -19.86 40.52 -1.52
N PHE A 413 -18.85 40.16 -0.73
CA PHE A 413 -18.50 38.77 -0.45
C PHE A 413 -19.66 38.01 0.17
N THR A 414 -20.28 38.58 1.20
CA THR A 414 -21.41 37.96 1.92
C THR A 414 -22.62 37.76 1.02
N ALA A 415 -22.93 38.74 0.15
CA ALA A 415 -24.01 38.63 -0.83
C ALA A 415 -23.74 37.49 -1.83
N LYS A 416 -22.51 37.38 -2.35
CA LYS A 416 -22.12 36.28 -3.24
C LYS A 416 -22.22 34.91 -2.56
N CYS A 417 -21.78 34.78 -1.31
CA CYS A 417 -21.94 33.55 -0.53
C CYS A 417 -23.41 33.20 -0.28
N ARG A 418 -24.28 34.20 -0.04
CA ARG A 418 -25.73 34.00 0.12
C ARG A 418 -26.38 33.52 -1.17
N ASN A 419 -26.03 34.11 -2.32
CA ASN A 419 -26.52 33.66 -3.63
C ASN A 419 -26.08 32.21 -3.90
N MET A 420 -24.81 31.90 -3.63
CA MET A 420 -24.26 30.56 -3.83
C MET A 420 -24.92 29.54 -2.89
N LEU A 421 -25.17 29.91 -1.63
CA LEU A 421 -25.93 29.08 -0.69
C LEU A 421 -27.33 28.77 -1.23
N ALA A 422 -28.04 29.77 -1.75
CA ALA A 422 -29.35 29.57 -2.36
C ALA A 422 -29.30 28.64 -3.59
N ALA A 423 -28.22 28.67 -4.37
CA ALA A 423 -28.00 27.73 -5.46
C ALA A 423 -27.78 26.28 -4.95
N VAL A 424 -26.96 26.10 -3.90
CA VAL A 424 -26.76 24.81 -3.25
C VAL A 424 -28.08 24.25 -2.67
N GLU A 425 -28.86 25.08 -1.97
CA GLU A 425 -30.14 24.67 -1.36
C GLU A 425 -31.19 24.24 -2.39
N LYS A 426 -31.14 24.79 -3.62
CA LYS A 426 -31.99 24.35 -4.74
C LYS A 426 -31.59 22.97 -5.26
N VAL A 427 -30.30 22.67 -5.32
CA VAL A 427 -29.77 21.41 -5.89
C VAL A 427 -29.79 20.27 -4.87
N GLU A 428 -29.57 20.55 -3.58
CA GLU A 428 -29.51 19.55 -2.51
C GLU A 428 -30.68 18.54 -2.52
N PRO A 429 -31.97 18.93 -2.56
CA PRO A 429 -33.06 17.96 -2.57
C PRO A 429 -33.08 17.09 -3.83
N LEU A 430 -32.68 17.66 -4.99
CA LEU A 430 -32.59 16.93 -6.26
C LEU A 430 -31.47 15.90 -6.21
N LEU A 431 -30.31 16.28 -5.66
CA LEU A 431 -29.16 15.40 -5.47
C LEU A 431 -29.48 14.25 -4.51
N ILE A 432 -30.09 14.54 -3.36
CA ILE A 432 -30.52 13.52 -2.39
C ILE A 432 -31.50 12.54 -3.05
N TYR A 433 -32.47 13.04 -3.82
CA TYR A 433 -33.42 12.20 -4.53
C TYR A 433 -32.74 11.29 -5.56
N ALA A 434 -31.83 11.85 -6.38
CA ALA A 434 -31.09 11.11 -7.39
C ALA A 434 -30.23 10.00 -6.77
N VAL A 435 -29.44 10.32 -5.74
CA VAL A 435 -28.61 9.34 -5.03
C VAL A 435 -29.47 8.29 -4.33
N LYS A 436 -30.59 8.68 -3.70
CA LYS A 436 -31.53 7.73 -3.09
C LYS A 436 -32.04 6.71 -4.10
N ARG A 437 -32.38 7.13 -5.32
CA ARG A 437 -32.79 6.20 -6.40
C ARG A 437 -31.67 5.24 -6.80
N LEU A 438 -30.43 5.71 -6.86
CA LEU A 438 -29.26 4.86 -7.17
C LEU A 438 -28.97 3.87 -6.04
N VAL A 439 -29.09 4.29 -4.78
CA VAL A 439 -28.96 3.42 -3.60
C VAL A 439 -30.04 2.34 -3.60
N GLN A 440 -31.30 2.69 -3.92
CA GLN A 440 -32.39 1.72 -4.06
C GLN A 440 -32.17 0.69 -5.18
N LYS A 441 -31.42 1.07 -6.22
CA LYS A 441 -31.01 0.20 -7.33
C LYS A 441 -29.68 -0.53 -7.07
N SER A 442 -29.08 -0.36 -5.89
CA SER A 442 -27.75 -0.89 -5.56
C SER A 442 -26.64 -0.46 -6.53
N SER A 443 -26.80 0.69 -7.18
CA SER A 443 -25.85 1.22 -8.19
C SER A 443 -25.07 2.45 -7.71
N ALA A 444 -25.33 2.94 -6.49
CA ALA A 444 -24.58 4.04 -5.91
C ALA A 444 -23.26 3.55 -5.29
N GLY A 445 -22.19 4.32 -5.47
CA GLY A 445 -20.85 4.04 -4.97
C GLY A 445 -20.21 5.24 -4.28
N ALA A 446 -18.88 5.29 -4.35
CA ALA A 446 -18.08 6.34 -3.71
C ALA A 446 -18.31 7.73 -4.32
N LYS A 447 -18.57 7.81 -5.63
CA LYS A 447 -18.81 9.08 -6.33
C LYS A 447 -20.07 9.77 -5.80
N GLU A 448 -21.16 9.04 -5.65
CA GLU A 448 -22.41 9.56 -5.10
C GLU A 448 -22.26 9.98 -3.63
N ALA A 449 -21.46 9.25 -2.86
CA ALA A 449 -21.14 9.63 -1.47
C ALA A 449 -20.34 10.93 -1.40
N GLU A 450 -19.34 11.10 -2.28
CA GLU A 450 -18.53 12.32 -2.40
C GLU A 450 -19.41 13.50 -2.79
N MET A 451 -20.30 13.35 -3.78
CA MET A 451 -21.21 14.44 -4.19
C MET A 451 -22.11 14.91 -3.04
N LEU A 452 -22.69 13.97 -2.27
CA LEU A 452 -23.50 14.32 -1.09
C LEU A 452 -22.65 15.00 0.00
N GLY A 453 -21.46 14.48 0.27
CA GLY A 453 -20.52 15.09 1.23
C GLY A 453 -20.12 16.50 0.82
N SER A 454 -19.82 16.70 -0.46
CA SER A 454 -19.45 18.00 -1.01
C SER A 454 -20.60 19.01 -0.89
N CYS A 455 -21.81 18.61 -1.29
CA CYS A 455 -23.01 19.44 -1.13
C CYS A 455 -23.27 19.83 0.33
N HIS A 456 -23.10 18.89 1.26
CA HIS A 456 -23.24 19.15 2.69
C HIS A 456 -22.17 20.12 3.23
N ASN A 457 -20.91 19.91 2.86
CA ASN A 457 -19.80 20.78 3.26
C ASN A 457 -19.97 22.20 2.71
N LEU A 458 -20.35 22.33 1.44
CA LEU A 458 -20.67 23.61 0.81
C LEU A 458 -21.77 24.34 1.58
N ARG A 459 -22.87 23.64 1.92
CA ARG A 459 -23.95 24.20 2.72
C ARG A 459 -23.45 24.72 4.06
N ILE A 460 -22.66 23.94 4.80
CA ILE A 460 -22.13 24.35 6.11
C ILE A 460 -21.24 25.60 5.99
N ILE A 461 -20.30 25.60 5.06
CA ILE A 461 -19.33 26.69 4.91
C ILE A 461 -20.05 27.96 4.46
N LEU A 462 -20.88 27.87 3.42
CA LEU A 462 -21.62 29.02 2.88
C LEU A 462 -22.66 29.56 3.87
N SER A 463 -23.30 28.71 4.69
CA SER A 463 -24.20 29.18 5.77
C SER A 463 -23.43 29.98 6.82
N SER A 464 -22.22 29.53 7.16
CA SER A 464 -21.36 30.24 8.11
C SER A 464 -20.91 31.58 7.54
N PHE A 465 -20.43 31.58 6.29
CA PHE A 465 -19.94 32.79 5.63
C PHE A 465 -21.05 33.82 5.40
N SER A 466 -22.23 33.39 4.96
CA SER A 466 -23.39 34.28 4.76
C SER A 466 -23.94 34.86 6.07
N SER A 467 -23.62 34.22 7.20
CA SER A 467 -23.90 34.71 8.56
C SER A 467 -22.72 35.48 9.18
N SER A 468 -21.69 35.81 8.38
CA SER A 468 -20.47 36.50 8.82
C SER A 468 -19.69 35.77 9.93
N HIS A 469 -19.72 34.43 9.91
CA HIS A 469 -19.06 33.57 10.89
C HIS A 469 -17.99 32.66 10.27
N ILE A 470 -16.92 32.41 11.05
CA ILE A 470 -15.90 31.41 10.71
C ILE A 470 -16.46 30.01 11.07
N PRO A 471 -16.39 29.01 10.18
CA PRO A 471 -16.70 27.63 10.52
C PRO A 471 -15.75 27.11 11.62
N MET A 472 -16.29 26.77 12.79
CA MET A 472 -15.51 26.34 13.96
C MET A 472 -15.40 24.81 14.10
N GLY A 473 -16.16 24.04 13.31
CA GLY A 473 -16.12 22.58 13.30
C GLY A 473 -15.06 22.03 12.35
N ALA A 474 -14.50 20.85 12.66
CA ALA A 474 -13.65 20.12 11.74
C ALA A 474 -14.49 19.57 10.58
N ILE A 475 -14.39 20.21 9.41
CA ILE A 475 -15.03 19.75 8.18
C ILE A 475 -14.08 18.77 7.49
N THR A 476 -14.55 17.54 7.30
CA THR A 476 -13.80 16.50 6.57
C THR A 476 -14.12 16.62 5.09
N GLU A 477 -13.11 16.59 4.23
CA GLU A 477 -13.30 16.66 2.78
C GLU A 477 -14.12 15.49 2.27
N SER A 478 -14.99 15.77 1.30
CA SER A 478 -15.86 14.77 0.69
C SER A 478 -15.10 13.58 0.08
N TRP A 479 -13.87 13.80 -0.40
CA TRP A 479 -13.01 12.78 -0.99
C TRP A 479 -12.09 12.03 0.00
N ALA A 480 -12.02 12.42 1.28
CA ALA A 480 -11.08 11.86 2.27
C ALA A 480 -11.50 10.51 2.89
N HIS A 481 -12.49 9.81 2.30
CA HIS A 481 -12.92 8.45 2.68
C HIS A 481 -13.33 8.24 4.16
N LYS A 482 -14.55 8.66 4.52
CA LYS A 482 -15.33 8.07 5.64
C LYS A 482 -16.83 7.90 5.38
N HIS A 483 -17.36 8.38 4.26
CA HIS A 483 -18.79 8.32 3.98
C HIS A 483 -19.15 7.02 3.23
N LYS A 484 -19.66 6.03 3.96
CA LYS A 484 -20.34 4.88 3.35
C LYS A 484 -21.81 5.23 3.19
N LEU A 485 -22.33 5.08 1.97
CA LEU A 485 -23.77 5.15 1.76
C LEU A 485 -24.45 4.01 2.54
N PRO A 486 -25.61 4.27 3.16
CA PRO A 486 -26.33 3.23 3.87
C PRO A 486 -26.72 2.11 2.92
N VAL A 487 -26.39 0.87 3.30
CA VAL A 487 -26.82 -0.32 2.56
C VAL A 487 -28.30 -0.55 2.89
N LEU A 488 -29.19 -0.21 1.95
CA LEU A 488 -30.58 -0.59 2.06
C LEU A 488 -30.66 -2.11 1.84
N ARG A 489 -30.78 -2.87 2.93
CA ARG A 489 -31.25 -4.26 2.82
C ARG A 489 -32.65 -4.18 2.22
N GLN A 490 -32.82 -4.64 0.98
CA GLN A 490 -34.16 -4.90 0.46
C GLN A 490 -34.83 -5.84 1.45
N GLY A 491 -35.94 -5.38 2.03
CA GLY A 491 -36.80 -6.25 2.82
C GLY A 491 -37.17 -7.41 1.93
N ARG A 492 -36.68 -8.62 2.25
CA ARG A 492 -37.32 -9.84 1.79
C ARG A 492 -38.74 -9.78 2.32
N GLU A 493 -39.69 -9.48 1.45
CA GLU A 493 -41.06 -9.89 1.67
C GLU A 493 -41.05 -11.41 1.90
N GLY A 494 -41.42 -11.81 3.11
CA GLY A 494 -41.85 -13.17 3.45
C GLY A 494 -40.83 -14.30 3.30
N LEU A 495 -39.86 -14.40 4.22
CA LEU A 495 -39.31 -15.70 4.61
C LEU A 495 -39.18 -15.74 6.14
N LEU A 496 -39.94 -16.66 6.74
CA LEU A 496 -40.04 -16.95 8.17
C LEU A 496 -38.67 -17.05 8.86
N PRO A 497 -38.56 -16.67 10.15
CA PRO A 497 -37.30 -16.73 10.87
C PRO A 497 -36.93 -18.20 11.16
N SER A 498 -35.84 -18.68 10.55
CA SER A 498 -35.18 -19.90 11.01
C SER A 498 -34.34 -19.56 12.23
N ALA A 499 -34.77 -20.04 13.39
CA ALA A 499 -34.04 -19.98 14.64
C ALA A 499 -32.91 -21.02 14.67
N LYS A 500 -31.69 -20.55 14.91
CA LYS A 500 -30.47 -21.21 15.46
C LYS A 500 -29.35 -20.20 15.26
N GLY A 501 -28.54 -19.75 16.20
CA GLY A 501 -28.16 -20.12 17.56
C GLY A 501 -26.83 -19.37 17.75
N GLY A 502 -26.70 -18.57 18.80
CA GLY A 502 -25.81 -17.40 18.81
C GLY A 502 -24.31 -17.65 19.08
N ARG A 503 -23.57 -16.54 19.02
CA ARG A 503 -22.65 -16.09 20.09
C ARG A 503 -22.38 -14.59 19.96
N SER A 504 -22.69 -13.89 21.04
CA SER A 504 -22.45 -12.47 21.31
C SER A 504 -21.06 -12.29 21.93
N GLY A 505 -20.44 -11.12 21.70
CA GLY A 505 -19.27 -10.66 22.46
C GLY A 505 -18.74 -9.30 22.01
N TYR A 506 -19.22 -8.24 22.70
CA TYR A 506 -18.63 -6.89 22.92
C TYR A 506 -18.55 -5.89 21.75
N ASP A 507 -18.79 -4.58 21.87
CA ASP A 507 -19.54 -3.74 22.83
C ASP A 507 -19.57 -2.29 22.26
N ALA A 508 -20.26 -1.39 22.96
CA ALA A 508 -20.26 0.10 22.87
C ALA A 508 -21.49 0.77 22.20
N GLN A 509 -22.57 0.78 22.98
CA GLN A 509 -23.70 1.71 22.89
C GLN A 509 -23.34 3.10 23.43
N LEU A 510 -23.83 4.14 22.75
CA LEU A 510 -23.88 5.52 23.22
C LEU A 510 -24.90 5.68 24.38
N PRO A 511 -24.68 6.60 25.34
CA PRO A 511 -25.49 6.67 26.56
C PRO A 511 -26.82 7.40 26.34
N ALA A 512 -27.91 6.77 26.80
CA ALA A 512 -29.24 7.36 26.87
C ALA A 512 -29.43 8.18 28.16
N VAL A 513 -30.04 9.35 28.01
CA VAL A 513 -30.33 10.33 29.07
C VAL A 513 -31.28 9.77 30.14
N ASN A 514 -30.93 10.07 31.38
CA ASN A 514 -31.53 9.69 32.66
C ASN A 514 -33.07 9.77 32.74
N LYS A 515 -33.70 8.69 33.24
CA LYS A 515 -35.01 8.72 33.91
C LYS A 515 -34.80 8.65 35.43
N ARG A 516 -35.42 9.56 36.19
CA ARG A 516 -35.63 9.41 37.65
C ARG A 516 -37.05 8.89 37.94
N PRO A 517 -37.28 8.20 39.08
CA PRO A 517 -38.48 7.40 39.32
C PRO A 517 -39.63 8.13 40.06
N ARG A 518 -40.80 7.48 39.93
CA ARG A 518 -42.19 7.76 40.37
C ARG A 518 -42.44 8.40 41.74
N THR A 519 -43.58 9.11 41.82
CA THR A 519 -44.57 9.00 42.91
C THR A 519 -45.98 9.31 42.40
N GLU A 520 -46.98 8.82 43.12
CA GLU A 520 -48.36 8.59 42.71
C GLU A 520 -49.33 9.78 42.91
N SER A 521 -50.47 9.64 42.23
CA SER A 521 -51.83 9.96 42.69
C SER A 521 -52.57 11.11 41.99
N ASN A 522 -53.79 10.72 41.59
CA ASN A 522 -55.04 11.48 41.61
C ASN A 522 -55.56 12.20 40.34
N TYR A 523 -56.85 11.91 40.13
CA TYR A 523 -57.88 12.56 39.31
C TYR A 523 -58.05 12.16 37.81
N ARG A 524 -58.94 11.18 37.61
CA ARG A 524 -60.05 11.21 36.61
C ARG A 524 -61.20 12.07 37.19
N PRO A 525 -62.26 12.54 36.46
CA PRO A 525 -62.85 11.90 35.27
C PRO A 525 -63.46 12.81 34.16
N GLN A 526 -63.79 12.14 33.04
CA GLN A 526 -64.95 12.28 32.13
C GLN A 526 -65.58 13.65 31.81
N SER A 527 -65.76 13.93 30.51
CA SER A 527 -67.06 13.81 29.79
C SER A 527 -66.81 14.03 28.28
N ASN A 528 -67.32 13.32 27.27
CA ASN A 528 -68.57 12.62 26.92
C ASN A 528 -69.30 13.40 25.80
N ARG A 529 -69.38 12.79 24.60
CA ARG A 529 -70.31 12.96 23.45
C ARG A 529 -69.56 12.55 22.18
N GLY A 530 -69.98 11.61 21.34
CA GLY A 530 -71.19 10.81 21.25
C GLY A 530 -71.35 10.34 19.79
N SER A 531 -71.79 9.09 19.61
CA SER A 531 -72.37 8.48 18.38
C SER A 531 -71.40 8.18 17.21
N SER A 532 -71.03 6.95 16.84
CA SER A 532 -71.74 5.68 16.54
C SER A 532 -72.35 5.61 15.12
N ARG A 533 -72.08 4.46 14.46
CA ARG A 533 -72.49 3.95 13.12
C ARG A 533 -71.66 4.38 11.91
N ASP A 534 -71.37 3.57 10.89
CA ASP A 534 -71.48 2.13 10.58
C ASP A 534 -70.47 1.88 9.41
N LEU A 535 -69.59 0.87 9.44
CA LEU A 535 -69.62 -0.41 8.68
C LEU A 535 -69.80 -0.35 7.15
N GLN A 536 -69.00 -1.19 6.45
CA GLN A 536 -68.93 -1.50 5.01
C GLN A 536 -68.07 -0.53 4.18
N GLY A 537 -67.06 -0.91 3.40
CA GLY A 537 -66.70 -2.18 2.79
C GLY A 537 -66.40 -1.92 1.30
N ARG A 538 -65.26 -2.43 0.81
CA ARG A 538 -64.82 -2.51 -0.61
C ARG A 538 -64.38 -1.19 -1.28
N SER A 539 -63.50 -1.17 -2.29
CA SER A 539 -62.42 -2.03 -2.81
C SER A 539 -61.97 -1.33 -4.10
N ARG A 540 -60.65 -1.23 -4.36
CA ARG A 540 -59.98 -1.14 -5.68
C ARG A 540 -60.28 0.11 -6.53
N GLY A 541 -59.33 0.71 -7.24
CA GLY A 541 -58.13 0.14 -7.83
C GLY A 541 -58.25 0.15 -9.37
N TRP A 542 -57.75 1.23 -9.97
CA TRP A 542 -57.05 1.35 -11.27
C TRP A 542 -57.42 0.45 -12.47
N LYS A 543 -57.73 1.12 -13.60
CA LYS A 543 -57.36 0.85 -15.01
C LYS A 543 -57.36 2.23 -15.69
N TYR A 544 -56.40 2.74 -16.46
CA TYR A 544 -55.25 2.21 -17.20
C TYR A 544 -53.99 3.03 -16.88
#